data_AF-A0A3M0WDF1-F1
#
_entry.id   AF-A0A3M0WDF1-F1
#
_cell.length_a   1.000
_cell.length_b   1.000
_cell.length_c   1.000
_cell.angle_alpha   90.00
_cell.angle_beta   90.00
_cell.angle_gamma   90.00
#
_symmetry.space_group_name_H-M   'P 1'
#
loop_
_entity.id
_entity.type
_entity.pdbx_description
1 polymer ?
#
loop_
_entity_poly.entity_id
_entity_poly.type
_entity_poly.pdbx_seq_one_letter_code
_entity_poly.pdbx_strand_id
1 'polypeptide(L)'
;MTVICNVRIKGLIMGKKKTYMFNESTISTLEKLKEITKKKETQIISDALNVYLQYLEREKQFNDNLKFMVEKIEELSKKLGSCEEKLQRFQKETK
;
A
#
# COMPACT_ATOMS: atom_id res chain seq x y z
N MET A 1 -26.39 -8.79 20.95
CA MET A 1 -25.67 -8.45 22.20
C MET A 1 -24.41 -7.70 21.80
N THR A 2 -24.07 -6.60 22.47
CA THR A 2 -22.92 -5.76 22.08
C THR A 2 -21.79 -5.99 23.07
N VAL A 3 -20.65 -6.50 22.60
CA VAL A 3 -19.46 -6.75 23.44
C VAL A 3 -18.48 -5.59 23.27
N ILE A 4 -18.18 -4.89 24.36
CA ILE A 4 -17.27 -3.73 24.37
C ILE A 4 -15.86 -4.22 24.69
N CYS A 5 -14.92 -4.06 23.76
CA CYS A 5 -13.52 -4.42 23.96
C CYS A 5 -12.69 -3.16 24.32
N ASN A 6 -11.99 -3.19 25.46
CA ASN A 6 -11.21 -2.06 25.97
C ASN A 6 -9.75 -2.14 25.49
N VAL A 7 -9.44 -1.48 24.37
CA VAL A 7 -8.11 -1.50 23.75
C VAL A 7 -7.27 -0.31 24.25
N ARG A 8 -6.14 -0.58 24.92
CA ARG A 8 -5.16 0.42 25.37
C ARG A 8 -3.90 0.43 24.48
N ILE A 9 -3.87 1.29 23.48
CA ILE A 9 -2.67 1.52 22.65
C ILE A 9 -1.72 2.45 23.42
N LYS A 10 -0.50 2.01 23.75
CA LYS A 10 0.55 2.83 24.35
C LYS A 10 1.60 3.15 23.27
N GLY A 11 1.50 4.32 22.67
CA GLY A 11 2.61 4.99 21.98
C GLY A 11 3.08 6.19 22.82
N LEU A 12 4.37 6.53 22.75
CA LEU A 12 4.92 7.78 23.28
C LEU A 12 4.04 8.98 22.84
N ILE A 13 3.90 9.99 23.70
CA ILE A 13 2.94 11.11 23.67
C ILE A 13 1.63 10.75 24.38
N MET A 14 1.51 11.14 25.67
CA MET A 14 0.30 11.16 26.53
C MET A 14 -0.87 10.30 26.00
N GLY A 15 -0.85 9.01 26.34
CA GLY A 15 -1.74 8.01 25.74
C GLY A 15 -3.23 8.34 25.85
N LYS A 16 -3.79 8.88 24.77
CA LYS A 16 -5.24 9.04 24.60
C LYS A 16 -5.85 7.65 24.57
N LYS A 17 -6.70 7.34 25.55
CA LYS A 17 -7.50 6.11 25.54
C LYS A 17 -8.63 6.28 24.53
N LYS A 18 -8.81 5.28 23.67
CA LYS A 18 -9.93 5.20 22.74
C LYS A 18 -10.53 3.80 22.84
N THR A 19 -11.85 3.74 22.87
CA THR A 19 -12.60 2.47 22.83
C THR A 19 -13.07 2.27 21.40
N TYR A 20 -12.86 1.07 20.87
CA TYR A 20 -13.25 0.71 19.52
C TYR A 20 -14.27 -0.42 19.60
N MET A 21 -15.31 -0.33 18.77
CA MET A 21 -16.30 -1.37 18.63
C MET A 21 -15.97 -2.19 17.39
N PHE A 22 -15.89 -3.51 17.58
CA PHE A 22 -15.66 -4.47 16.50
C PHE A 22 -16.86 -5.40 16.40
N ASN A 23 -17.09 -5.95 15.21
CA ASN A 23 -18.07 -7.02 15.04
C ASN A 23 -17.56 -8.33 15.66
N GLU A 24 -18.48 -9.27 15.89
CA GLU A 24 -18.17 -10.55 16.55
C GLU A 24 -17.11 -11.37 15.80
N SER A 25 -17.12 -11.33 14.47
CA SER A 25 -16.11 -12.02 13.67
C SER A 25 -14.71 -11.47 13.91
N THR A 26 -14.55 -10.15 13.99
CA THR A 26 -13.25 -9.54 14.28
C THR A 26 -12.78 -9.83 15.70
N ILE A 27 -13.70 -9.87 16.67
CA ILE A 27 -13.36 -10.28 18.04
C ILE A 27 -12.86 -11.73 18.06
N SER A 28 -13.55 -12.66 17.38
CA SER A 28 -13.12 -14.06 17.26
C SER A 28 -11.75 -14.18 16.58
N THR A 29 -11.48 -13.38 15.56
CA THR A 29 -10.16 -13.32 14.92
C THR A 29 -9.10 -12.80 15.90
N LEU A 30 -9.38 -11.75 16.68
CA LEU A 30 -8.47 -11.22 17.69
C LEU A 30 -8.15 -12.25 18.78
N GLU A 31 -9.13 -13.04 19.22
CA GLU A 31 -8.94 -14.11 20.20
C GLU A 31 -8.01 -15.21 19.66
N LYS A 32 -8.24 -15.68 18.43
CA LYS A 32 -7.35 -16.65 17.77
C LYS A 32 -5.92 -16.10 17.62
N LEU A 33 -5.79 -14.85 17.21
CA LEU A 33 -4.49 -14.19 17.06
C LEU A 33 -3.77 -14.06 18.42
N LYS A 34 -4.50 -13.79 19.49
CA LYS A 34 -3.98 -13.74 20.86
C LYS A 34 -3.48 -15.11 21.32
N GLU A 35 -4.20 -16.19 21.01
CA GLU A 35 -3.78 -17.55 21.33
C GLU A 35 -2.49 -17.96 20.62
N ILE A 36 -2.37 -17.62 19.33
CA ILE A 36 -1.23 -17.95 18.47
C ILE A 36 0.00 -17.11 18.84
N THR A 37 -0.17 -15.79 18.94
CA THR A 37 0.95 -14.86 19.09
C THR A 37 1.35 -14.62 20.54
N LYS A 38 0.49 -15.02 21.50
CA LYS A 38 0.62 -14.71 22.93
C LYS A 38 0.73 -13.21 23.25
N LYS A 39 0.35 -12.34 22.30
CA LYS A 39 0.37 -10.87 22.45
C LYS A 39 -0.96 -10.37 23.00
N LYS A 40 -0.94 -9.16 23.57
CA LYS A 40 -2.18 -8.46 23.97
C LYS A 40 -2.93 -7.98 22.73
N GLU A 41 -4.27 -7.94 22.78
CA GLU A 41 -5.13 -7.40 21.70
C GLU A 41 -4.65 -6.02 21.22
N THR A 42 -4.22 -5.18 22.14
CA THR A 42 -3.70 -3.83 21.86
C THR A 42 -2.43 -3.85 21.01
N GLN A 43 -1.54 -4.82 21.24
CA GLN A 43 -0.32 -4.98 20.47
C GLN A 43 -0.64 -5.55 19.09
N ILE A 44 -1.55 -6.52 19.02
CA ILE A 44 -2.00 -7.11 17.76
C ILE A 44 -2.62 -6.04 16.86
N ILE A 45 -3.51 -5.21 17.40
CA ILE A 45 -4.15 -4.11 16.68
C ILE A 45 -3.09 -3.08 16.24
N SER A 46 -2.14 -2.73 17.11
CA SER A 46 -1.06 -1.81 16.76
C SER A 46 -0.19 -2.34 15.62
N ASP A 47 0.19 -3.61 15.69
CA ASP A 47 1.01 -4.27 14.67
C ASP A 47 0.24 -4.33 13.33
N ALA A 48 -1.05 -4.70 13.37
CA ALA A 48 -1.90 -4.75 12.19
C ALA A 48 -2.05 -3.38 11.51
N LEU A 49 -2.23 -2.30 12.29
CA LEU A 49 -2.32 -0.94 11.76
C LEU A 49 -1.01 -0.49 11.10
N ASN A 50 0.13 -0.81 11.71
CA ASN A 50 1.44 -0.49 11.13
C ASN A 50 1.67 -1.25 9.82
N VAL A 51 1.34 -2.54 9.77
CA VAL A 51 1.45 -3.35 8.55
C VAL A 51 0.53 -2.80 7.45
N TYR A 52 -0.70 -2.44 7.80
CA TYR A 52 -1.65 -1.88 6.84
C TYR A 52 -1.18 -0.52 6.28
N LEU A 53 -0.62 0.34 7.13
CA LEU A 53 -0.04 1.61 6.69
C LEU A 53 1.14 1.39 5.73
N GLN A 54 2.06 0.48 6.09
CA GLN A 54 3.19 0.13 5.21
C GLN A 54 2.75 -0.46 3.87
N TYR A 55 1.67 -1.24 3.88
CA TYR A 55 1.08 -1.77 2.65
C TYR A 55 0.58 -0.64 1.74
N LEU A 56 -0.18 0.32 2.29
CA LEU A 56 -0.69 1.47 1.53
C LEU A 56 0.45 2.34 0.97
N GLU A 57 1.51 2.54 1.75
CA GLU A 57 2.69 3.28 1.29
C GLU A 57 3.40 2.57 0.14
N ARG A 58 3.57 1.24 0.22
CA ARG A 58 4.15 0.43 -0.86
C ARG A 58 3.27 0.42 -2.11
N GLU A 59 1.95 0.31 -1.94
CA GLU A 59 1.00 0.35 -3.05
C GLU A 59 1.09 1.69 -3.79
N LYS A 60 1.16 2.80 -3.05
CA LYS A 60 1.37 4.12 -3.63
C LYS A 60 2.70 4.20 -4.40
N GLN A 61 3.79 3.75 -3.80
CA GLN A 61 5.10 3.74 -4.45
C GLN A 61 5.11 2.89 -5.73
N PHE A 62 4.45 1.72 -5.70
CA PHE A 62 4.30 0.86 -6.86
C PHE A 62 3.53 1.54 -8.00
N ASN A 63 2.42 2.21 -7.67
CA ASN A 63 1.63 2.97 -8.63
C ASN A 63 2.42 4.15 -9.23
N ASP A 64 3.18 4.87 -8.41
CA ASP A 64 4.04 5.98 -8.87
C ASP A 64 5.14 5.45 -9.82
N ASN A 65 5.75 4.31 -9.50
CA ASN A 65 6.74 3.66 -10.36
C ASN A 65 6.14 3.19 -11.69
N LEU A 66 4.93 2.60 -11.66
CA LEU A 66 4.21 2.20 -12.87
C LEU A 66 3.93 3.40 -13.77
N LYS A 67 3.44 4.49 -13.19
CA LYS A 67 3.19 5.73 -13.93
C LYS A 67 4.46 6.24 -14.61
N PHE A 68 5.57 6.28 -13.88
CA PHE A 68 6.88 6.67 -14.44
C PHE A 68 7.32 5.76 -15.60
N MET A 69 7.15 4.44 -15.47
CA MET A 69 7.49 3.50 -16.54
C MET A 69 6.65 3.71 -17.79
N VAL A 70 5.34 3.94 -17.63
CA VAL A 70 4.42 4.22 -18.75
C VAL A 70 4.81 5.52 -19.46
N GLU A 71 5.07 6.59 -18.71
CA GLU A 71 5.54 7.87 -19.28
C GLU A 71 6.86 7.68 -20.06
N LYS A 72 7.77 6.84 -19.55
CA LYS A 72 9.05 6.58 -20.22
C LYS A 72 8.88 5.78 -21.50
N ILE A 73 7.99 4.78 -21.51
CA ILE A 73 7.65 4.01 -22.71
C ILE A 73 7.07 4.95 -23.77
N GLU A 74 6.15 5.83 -23.38
CA GLU A 74 5.54 6.80 -24.31
C GLU A 74 6.59 7.73 -24.93
N GLU A 75 7.53 8.25 -24.12
CA GLU A 75 8.64 9.08 -24.59
C GLU A 75 9.51 8.33 -25.61
N LEU A 76 9.87 7.08 -25.31
CA LEU A 76 10.69 6.24 -26.18
C LEU A 76 9.97 5.90 -27.48
N SER A 77 8.68 5.57 -27.43
CA SER A 77 7.87 5.32 -28.63
C SER A 77 7.81 6.54 -29.55
N LYS A 78 7.64 7.75 -29.00
CA LYS A 78 7.67 9.00 -29.79
C LYS A 78 9.03 9.22 -30.46
N LYS A 79 10.12 9.00 -29.71
CA LYS A 79 11.49 9.11 -30.24
C LYS A 79 11.76 8.09 -31.34
N LEU A 80 11.32 6.85 -31.15
CA LEU A 80 11.47 5.78 -32.13
C LEU A 80 10.74 6.13 -33.43
N GLY A 81 9.46 6.50 -33.35
CA GLY A 81 8.69 6.92 -34.53
C GLY A 81 9.35 8.10 -35.27
N SER A 82 9.85 9.10 -34.53
CA SER A 82 10.59 10.22 -35.13
C SER A 82 11.88 9.78 -35.84
N CYS A 83 12.59 8.78 -35.32
CA CYS A 83 13.78 8.20 -35.95
C CYS A 83 13.42 7.41 -37.21
N GLU A 84 12.36 6.61 -37.16
CA GLU A 84 11.87 5.84 -38.30
C GLU A 84 11.43 6.75 -39.46
N GLU A 85 10.73 7.85 -39.17
CA GLU A 85 10.37 8.86 -40.17
C GLU A 85 11.60 9.49 -40.82
N LYS A 86 12.62 9.85 -40.04
CA LYS A 86 13.88 10.39 -40.56
C LYS A 86 14.59 9.37 -41.45
N LEU A 87 14.65 8.11 -41.02
CA LEU A 87 15.26 7.04 -41.80
C LEU A 87 14.55 6.85 -43.14
N GLN A 88 13.22 6.85 -43.15
CA GLN A 88 12.43 6.76 -44.39
C GLN A 88 12.68 7.94 -45.33
N ARG A 89 12.84 9.16 -44.82
CA ARG A 89 13.18 10.33 -45.64
C ARG A 89 14.55 10.17 -46.29
N PHE A 90 15.57 9.83 -45.51
CA PHE A 90 16.92 9.60 -46.06
C PHE A 90 16.93 8.49 -47.12
N GLN A 91 16.22 7.38 -46.87
CA GLN A 91 16.11 6.29 -47.85
C GLN A 91 15.39 6.70 -49.15
N LYS A 92 14.44 7.65 -49.09
CA LYS A 92 13.77 8.21 -50.27
C LYS A 92 14.65 9.20 -51.04
N GLU A 93 15.54 9.93 -50.36
CA GLU A 93 16.45 10.90 -50.97
C GLU A 93 17.70 10.24 -51.59
N THR A 94 18.02 9.01 -51.19
CA THR A 94 19.19 8.26 -51.69
C THR A 94 18.83 7.24 -52.79
N LYS A 95 17.56 7.24 -53.23
CA LYS A 95 17.05 6.45 -54.37
C LYS A 95 16.74 7.38 -55.53
#